data_AF-A0A0F9R1U7-F1
#
_entry.id   AF-A0A0F9R1U7-F1
#
_cell.length_a   1.000
_cell.length_b   1.000
_cell.length_c   1.000
_cell.angle_alpha   90.00
_cell.angle_beta   90.00
_cell.angle_gamma   90.00
#
_symmetry.space_group_name_H-M   'P 1'
#
loop_
_entity.id
_entity.type
_entity.pdbx_description
1 polymer ?
#
loop_
_entity_poly.entity_id
_entity_poly.type
_entity_poly.pdbx_seq_one_letter_code
_entity_poly.pdbx_strand_id
1 'polypeptide(L)'
;MHLNYIPTVNACFKKTSLIDIGGFDTKLNFAGGEDTDVCLRLRSKGYYFLKALKALVYHDFSSNFLDFCRLWIKYGKGTQMAISNSERG
;
A
#
# COMPACT_ATOMS: atom_id res chain seq x y z
N MET A 1 11.64 -14.04 7.52
CA MET A 1 11.65 -13.24 6.28
C MET A 1 10.59 -12.16 6.41
N HIS A 2 11.00 -10.89 6.46
CA HIS A 2 10.07 -9.76 6.54
C HIS A 2 9.69 -9.29 5.13
N LEU A 3 8.42 -8.96 4.93
CA LEU A 3 7.98 -8.38 3.65
C LEU A 3 8.35 -6.89 3.62
N ASN A 4 8.64 -6.37 2.44
CA ASN A 4 8.94 -4.95 2.26
C ASN A 4 7.68 -4.08 2.24
N TYR A 5 6.56 -4.66 1.85
CA TYR A 5 5.28 -3.99 1.64
C TYR A 5 4.18 -5.07 1.60
N ILE A 6 2.94 -4.68 1.89
CA ILE A 6 1.75 -5.53 1.80
C ILE A 6 0.62 -4.79 1.08
N PRO A 7 -0.08 -5.43 0.13
CA PRO A 7 -1.19 -4.80 -0.56
C PRO A 7 -2.44 -4.80 0.31
N THR A 8 -3.18 -3.69 0.31
CA THR A 8 -4.38 -3.47 1.15
C THR A 8 -5.51 -4.45 0.86
N VAL A 9 -5.55 -5.04 -0.33
CA VAL A 9 -6.53 -6.06 -0.73
C VAL A 9 -6.46 -7.35 0.11
N ASN A 10 -5.36 -7.58 0.83
CA ASN A 10 -5.23 -8.67 1.82
C ASN A 10 -4.22 -8.28 2.92
N ALA A 11 -4.53 -7.20 3.65
CA ALA A 11 -3.70 -6.71 4.74
C ALA A 11 -4.50 -6.56 6.03
N CYS A 12 -3.81 -6.73 7.16
CA CYS A 12 -4.32 -6.38 8.48
C CYS A 12 -3.23 -5.63 9.22
N PHE A 13 -3.60 -4.49 9.81
CA PHE A 13 -2.68 -3.63 10.55
C PHE A 13 -3.11 -3.52 12.01
N LYS A 14 -2.13 -3.44 12.91
CA LYS A 14 -2.42 -3.05 14.30
C LYS A 14 -2.90 -1.60 14.32
N LYS A 15 -4.03 -1.35 14.97
CA LYS A 15 -4.62 -0.01 15.10
C LYS A 15 -3.62 1.01 15.63
N THR A 16 -2.86 0.64 16.66
CA THR A 16 -1.86 1.53 17.29
C THR A 16 -0.76 1.91 16.31
N SER A 17 -0.24 0.98 15.51
CA SER A 17 0.78 1.24 14.50
C SER A 17 0.28 2.16 13.38
N LEU A 18 -0.99 2.04 12.97
CA LEU A 18 -1.59 2.97 12.00
C LEU A 18 -1.77 4.38 12.59
N ILE A 19 -2.25 4.48 13.84
CA ILE A 19 -2.41 5.78 14.52
C ILE A 19 -1.07 6.48 14.69
N ASP A 20 0.01 5.74 14.98
CA ASP A 20 1.37 6.27 15.16
C ASP A 20 1.91 6.98 13.91
N ILE A 21 1.46 6.58 12.72
CA ILE A 21 1.81 7.25 11.46
C ILE A 21 0.74 8.23 10.98
N GLY A 22 -0.35 8.45 11.74
CA GLY A 22 -1.46 9.33 11.37
C GLY A 22 -2.49 8.71 10.41
N GLY A 23 -2.47 7.38 10.24
CA GLY A 23 -3.39 6.66 9.36
C GLY A 23 -3.01 6.75 7.88
N PHE A 24 -4.00 6.57 6.99
CA PHE A 24 -3.84 6.71 5.54
C PHE A 24 -3.86 8.19 5.14
N ASP A 25 -3.03 8.59 4.17
CA ASP A 25 -3.11 9.94 3.60
C ASP A 25 -4.31 10.05 2.65
N THR A 26 -5.27 10.90 3.00
CA THR A 26 -6.48 11.14 2.21
C THR A 26 -6.21 11.84 0.88
N LYS A 27 -5.00 12.36 0.63
CA LYS A 27 -4.59 12.88 -0.67
C LYS A 27 -4.45 11.77 -1.72
N LEU A 28 -4.15 10.54 -1.30
CA LEU A 28 -4.18 9.35 -2.14
C LEU A 28 -5.62 8.82 -2.23
N ASN A 29 -6.47 9.58 -2.94
CA ASN A 29 -7.91 9.33 -3.03
C ASN A 29 -8.31 8.39 -4.18
N PHE A 30 -7.37 7.62 -4.72
CA PHE A 30 -7.58 6.64 -5.78
C PHE A 30 -6.76 5.38 -5.48
N ALA A 31 -7.20 4.23 -5.98
CA ALA A 31 -6.45 2.98 -5.84
C ALA A 31 -5.16 3.06 -6.66
N GLY A 32 -4.01 2.93 -5.99
CA GLY A 32 -2.71 2.84 -6.66
C GLY A 32 -1.52 3.46 -5.96
N GLY A 33 -1.55 3.63 -4.64
CA GLY A 33 -0.39 4.11 -3.90
C GLY A 33 -0.61 4.30 -2.40
N GLU A 34 -1.85 4.21 -1.94
CA GLU A 34 -2.24 4.31 -0.53
C GLU A 34 -1.58 3.23 0.34
N ASP A 35 -1.45 2.03 -0.22
CA ASP A 35 -0.79 0.89 0.39
C ASP A 35 0.73 1.08 0.46
N THR A 36 1.32 1.68 -0.59
CA THR A 36 2.75 1.92 -0.71
C THR A 36 3.15 3.01 0.28
N ASP A 37 2.38 4.10 0.32
CA ASP A 37 2.56 5.21 1.25
C ASP A 37 2.48 4.75 2.71
N VAL A 38 1.42 4.03 3.09
CA VAL A 38 1.26 3.56 4.48
C VAL A 38 2.38 2.59 4.87
N CYS A 39 2.81 1.73 3.95
CA CYS A 39 3.90 0.79 4.21
C CYS A 39 5.26 1.48 4.37
N LEU A 40 5.57 2.46 3.51
CA LEU A 40 6.80 3.24 3.60
C LEU A 40 6.89 3.99 4.93
N ARG A 41 5.80 4.66 5.34
CA ARG A 41 5.74 5.38 6.62
C ARG A 41 5.80 4.45 7.84
N LEU A 42 5.18 3.27 7.79
CA LEU A 42 5.35 2.27 8.85
C LEU A 42 6.80 1.79 8.93
N ARG A 43 7.46 1.56 7.80
CA ARG A 43 8.87 1.13 7.79
C ARG A 43 9.82 2.21 8.28
N SER A 44 9.59 3.48 7.97
CA SER A 44 10.43 4.58 8.48
C SER A 44 10.35 4.71 10.01
N LYS A 45 9.26 4.25 10.63
CA LYS A 45 9.10 4.10 12.09
C LYS A 45 9.66 2.79 12.67
N GLY A 46 10.25 1.92 11.84
CA GLY A 46 10.84 0.65 12.28
C GLY A 46 9.86 -0.52 12.39
N TYR A 47 8.63 -0.38 11.92
CA TYR A 47 7.69 -1.51 11.84
C TYR A 47 8.08 -2.46 10.69
N TYR A 48 7.67 -3.72 10.82
CA TYR A 48 7.90 -4.77 9.82
C TYR A 48 6.61 -5.54 9.53
N PHE A 49 6.58 -6.17 8.35
CA PHE A 49 5.42 -6.94 7.90
C PHE A 49 5.70 -8.44 7.92
N LEU A 50 4.64 -9.20 8.19
CA LEU A 50 4.66 -10.66 8.22
C LEU A 50 3.60 -11.21 7.27
N LYS A 51 3.87 -12.38 6.70
CA LYS A 51 2.92 -13.11 5.85
C LYS A 51 2.22 -14.19 6.68
N ALA A 52 0.89 -14.19 6.66
CA ALA A 52 0.10 -15.30 7.20
C ALA A 52 -0.16 -16.33 6.09
N LEU A 53 0.60 -17.44 6.07
CA LEU A 53 0.56 -18.43 4.97
C LEU A 53 -0.81 -19.07 4.73
N LYS A 54 -1.67 -19.10 5.75
CA LYS A 54 -3.03 -19.67 5.67
C LYS A 54 -4.11 -18.64 5.33
N ALA A 55 -3.79 -17.35 5.29
CA ALA A 55 -4.74 -16.27 4.98
C ALA A 55 -4.78 -16.01 3.47
N LEU A 56 -5.34 -16.97 2.73
CA LEU A 56 -5.43 -16.92 1.27
C LEU A 56 -6.69 -16.15 0.83
N VAL A 57 -6.53 -15.29 -0.17
CA VAL A 57 -7.60 -14.56 -0.85
C VAL A 57 -7.43 -14.78 -2.35
N TYR A 58 -8.54 -15.07 -3.03
CA TYR A 58 -8.58 -15.22 -4.48
C TYR A 58 -9.11 -13.94 -5.10
N HIS A 59 -8.34 -13.35 -6.00
CA HIS A 59 -8.75 -12.18 -6.75
C HIS A 59 -9.43 -12.62 -8.04
N ASP A 60 -10.61 -12.08 -8.30
CA ASP A 60 -11.16 -12.07 -9.65
C ASP A 60 -10.62 -10.84 -10.38
N PHE A 61 -9.96 -11.06 -11.51
CA PHE A 61 -9.37 -10.00 -12.31
C PHE A 61 -9.74 -10.17 -13.77
N SER A 62 -10.82 -9.51 -14.16
CA SER A 62 -11.35 -9.49 -15.52
C SER A 62 -11.06 -8.14 -16.18
N SER A 63 -9.80 -7.87 -16.55
CA SER A 63 -9.41 -6.63 -17.21
C SER A 63 -8.98 -6.85 -18.67
N ASN A 64 -9.34 -5.94 -19.57
CA ASN A 64 -8.76 -5.89 -20.92
C ASN A 64 -7.44 -5.10 -20.93
N PHE A 65 -6.76 -5.07 -22.09
CA PHE A 65 -5.47 -4.39 -22.25
C PHE A 65 -5.50 -2.89 -21.89
N LEU A 66 -6.60 -2.19 -22.19
CA LEU A 66 -6.72 -0.76 -21.87
C LEU A 66 -6.84 -0.54 -20.37
N ASP A 67 -7.58 -1.39 -19.67
CA ASP A 67 -7.73 -1.31 -18.22
C ASP A 67 -6.42 -1.64 -17.49
N PHE A 68 -5.66 -2.61 -18.02
CA PHE A 68 -4.29 -2.87 -17.58
C PHE A 68 -3.41 -1.61 -17.70
N CYS A 69 -3.38 -0.97 -18.87
CA CYS A 69 -2.59 0.25 -19.07
C CYS A 69 -3.01 1.38 -18.12
N ARG A 70 -4.32 1.60 -17.95
CA ARG A 70 -4.85 2.61 -17.02
C ARG A 70 -4.46 2.33 -15.57
N LEU A 71 -4.49 1.06 -15.16
CA LEU A 71 -4.08 0.63 -13.82
C LEU A 71 -2.62 0.98 -13.57
N TRP A 72 -1.72 0.67 -14.51
CA TRP A 72 -0.29 0.97 -14.37
C TRP A 72 0.00 2.48 -14.34
N ILE A 73 -0.74 3.30 -15.09
CA ILE A 73 -0.61 4.75 -15.00
C ILE A 73 -1.01 5.24 -13.59
N LYS A 74 -2.10 4.71 -13.02
CA LYS A 74 -2.51 5.03 -11.64
C LYS A 74 -1.45 4.61 -10.64
N TYR A 75 -0.90 3.40 -10.76
CA TYR A 75 0.16 2.90 -9.88
C TYR A 75 1.42 3.76 -9.95
N GLY A 76 1.83 4.19 -11.16
CA GLY A 76 2.96 5.11 -11.31
C GLY A 76 2.74 6.44 -10.60
N LYS A 77 1.56 7.05 -10.80
CA LYS A 77 1.20 8.31 -10.14
C LYS A 77 1.16 8.16 -8.62
N GLY A 78 0.49 7.12 -8.10
CA GLY A 78 0.37 6.92 -6.66
C GLY A 78 1.70 6.55 -6.00
N THR A 79 2.57 5.79 -6.68
CA THR A 79 3.93 5.51 -6.20
C THR A 79 4.75 6.79 -6.05
N GLN A 80 4.71 7.68 -7.04
CA GLN A 80 5.40 8.97 -6.96
C GLN A 80 4.89 9.79 -5.75
N MET A 81 3.57 9.87 -5.58
CA MET A 81 2.97 10.55 -4.43
C MET A 81 3.40 9.92 -3.09
N ALA A 82 3.44 8.59 -2.99
CA ALA A 82 3.87 7.85 -1.80
C ALA A 82 5.33 8.13 -1.44
N ILE A 83 6.23 8.15 -2.44
CA ILE A 83 7.64 8.47 -2.24
C ILE A 83 7.79 9.91 -1.73
N SER A 84 7.16 10.88 -2.40
CA SER A 84 7.20 12.28 -1.97
C SER A 84 6.62 12.50 -0.58
N ASN A 85 5.65 11.69 -0.15
CA ASN A 85 5.14 11.73 1.22
C ASN A 85 6.13 11.15 2.23
N SER A 86 6.83 10.07 1.88
CA SER A 86 7.83 9.46 2.76
C SER A 86 9.04 10.36 3.01
N GLU A 87 9.36 11.25 2.06
CA GLU A 87 10.47 12.22 2.15
C GLU A 87 10.10 13.50 2.92
N ARG A 88 8.82 13.72 3.27
CA ARG A 88 8.36 14.88 4.06
C ARG A 88 8.55 14.69 5.58
N GLY A 89 9.12 13.57 6.00
CA GLY A 89 9.36 13.21 7.40
C GLY A 89 10.58 13.90 8.00
#